data_AF-A0A965PSX9-F1
#
_entry.id   AF-A0A965PSX9-F1
#
_cell.length_a   1.000
_cell.length_b   1.000
_cell.length_c   1.000
_cell.angle_alpha   90.00
_cell.angle_beta   90.00
_cell.angle_gamma   90.00
#
_symmetry.space_group_name_H-M   'P 1'
#
loop_
_entity.id
_entity.type
_entity.pdbx_description
1 polymer ?
#
loop_
_entity_poly.entity_id
_entity_poly.type
_entity_poly.pdbx_seq_one_letter_code
_entity_poly.pdbx_strand_id
1 'polypeptide(L)'
;TDHRNAGYDKLGQGKLLKDAAIGVQDASREKRESLTNRVEKMLEIRNEFPDDHVLIWHDLEDERHAIQKAIPSSKAVFGTQELELREKLIIDFSNGEYAELSTKPRIAGSGCNFQRHCHWSIFLGIGFKFNDFIQAIHRVQRFGQKKPVRVDIIFSEAERGVRQQLERKWQQHEKLTKKMSEIIKTFGLSAQAMAGTLARGMGMDRVEIQGEHYRIVNNDTVIETAALTENSVDLIVTSIPFSTQYEYSPNYADFGHSEGNEEFFDQMDFLTPNLLRALKPGRLACIHVKDRIIPGGMTGLGFQTVYPFHMHTMNHFLKHGFAYMGMKTIVTDVVRENAQTYRLGWTEQCKDGTKMGVGMPEYLLMFRKP
;
A
#
# COMPACT_ATOMS: atom_id res chain seq x y z
N THR A 1 -2.58 -21.23 -24.85
CA THR A 1 -3.06 -19.92 -25.33
C THR A 1 -3.57 -20.08 -26.75
N ASP A 2 -4.57 -19.28 -27.17
CA ASP A 2 -5.03 -19.25 -28.56
C ASP A 2 -4.43 -18.06 -29.31
N HIS A 3 -3.62 -18.33 -30.34
CA HIS A 3 -2.89 -17.33 -31.13
C HIS A 3 -3.59 -16.96 -32.44
N ARG A 4 -4.79 -17.51 -32.72
CA ARG A 4 -5.51 -17.28 -33.99
C ARG A 4 -5.85 -15.81 -34.25
N ASN A 5 -5.90 -14.99 -33.19
CA ASN A 5 -6.18 -13.55 -33.25
C ASN A 5 -4.95 -12.69 -32.88
N ALA A 6 -3.74 -13.08 -33.27
CA ALA A 6 -2.51 -12.31 -32.96
C ALA A 6 -2.46 -10.90 -33.59
N GLY A 7 -3.33 -10.62 -34.56
CA GLY A 7 -3.46 -9.31 -35.19
C GLY A 7 -2.33 -8.98 -36.16
N TYR A 8 -2.30 -7.73 -36.62
CA TYR A 8 -1.29 -7.21 -37.54
C TYR A 8 -0.47 -6.12 -36.84
N ASP A 9 0.79 -5.94 -37.22
CA ASP A 9 1.61 -4.83 -36.74
C ASP A 9 1.22 -3.49 -37.41
N LYS A 10 1.89 -2.39 -37.04
CA LYS A 10 1.63 -1.06 -37.59
C LYS A 10 1.92 -0.94 -39.10
N LEU A 11 2.59 -1.93 -39.69
CA LEU A 11 2.97 -2.01 -41.09
C LEU A 11 2.10 -3.03 -41.85
N GLY A 12 1.11 -3.63 -41.20
CA GLY A 12 0.18 -4.60 -41.81
C GLY A 12 0.73 -6.03 -41.87
N GLN A 13 1.83 -6.36 -41.20
CA GLN A 13 2.37 -7.72 -41.15
C GLN A 13 1.64 -8.55 -40.07
N GLY A 14 1.14 -9.73 -40.45
CA GLY A 14 0.45 -10.63 -39.53
C GLY A 14 1.41 -11.16 -38.46
N LYS A 15 1.04 -11.04 -37.19
CA LYS A 15 1.89 -11.47 -36.08
C LYS A 15 1.80 -12.99 -35.88
N LEU A 16 2.96 -13.64 -35.73
CA LEU A 16 3.05 -15.08 -35.47
C LEU A 16 2.60 -15.42 -34.04
N LEU A 17 2.85 -14.53 -33.08
CA LEU A 17 2.51 -14.67 -31.67
C LEU A 17 1.85 -13.37 -31.18
N LYS A 18 0.93 -13.47 -30.21
CA LYS A 18 0.36 -12.29 -29.53
C LYS A 18 1.49 -11.58 -28.78
N ASP A 19 1.65 -10.27 -28.99
CA ASP A 19 2.61 -9.46 -28.23
C ASP A 19 2.23 -9.41 -26.75
N ALA A 20 3.23 -9.39 -25.86
CA ALA A 20 3.00 -9.11 -24.44
C ALA A 20 2.29 -7.76 -24.31
N ALA A 21 1.10 -7.73 -23.71
CA ALA A 21 0.26 -6.54 -23.64
C ALA A 21 1.02 -5.34 -23.04
N ILE A 22 1.34 -4.34 -23.88
CA ILE A 22 2.09 -3.13 -23.50
C ILE A 22 1.18 -2.08 -22.82
N GLY A 23 -0.15 -2.22 -22.93
CA GLY A 23 -1.14 -1.29 -22.38
C GLY A 23 -2.19 -1.93 -21.46
N VAL A 24 -2.76 -1.12 -20.55
CA VAL A 24 -3.81 -1.54 -19.59
C VAL A 24 -5.06 -2.11 -20.27
N GLN A 25 -5.43 -1.56 -21.43
CA GLN A 25 -6.60 -2.03 -22.20
C GLN A 25 -6.36 -3.38 -22.89
N ASP A 26 -5.17 -3.58 -23.48
CA ASP A 26 -4.80 -4.84 -24.12
C ASP A 26 -4.66 -5.97 -23.08
N ALA A 27 -4.09 -5.67 -21.91
CA ALA A 27 -3.98 -6.62 -20.80
C ALA A 27 -5.35 -7.03 -20.25
N SER A 28 -6.31 -6.10 -20.18
CA SER A 28 -7.69 -6.39 -19.75
C SER A 28 -8.45 -7.25 -20.77
N ARG A 29 -8.29 -6.95 -22.08
CA ARG A 29 -8.89 -7.76 -23.17
C ARG A 29 -8.36 -9.19 -23.15
N GLU A 30 -7.06 -9.36 -23.00
CA GLU A 30 -6.43 -10.68 -22.95
C GLU A 30 -6.78 -11.47 -21.68
N LYS A 31 -6.90 -10.80 -20.52
CA LYS A 31 -7.42 -11.44 -19.29
C LYS A 31 -8.84 -11.96 -19.45
N ARG A 32 -9.67 -11.29 -20.25
CA ARG A 32 -11.04 -11.73 -20.57
C ARG A 32 -11.05 -12.88 -21.58
N GLU A 33 -10.23 -12.81 -22.64
CA GLU A 33 -10.11 -13.91 -23.63
C GLU A 33 -9.52 -15.20 -23.03
N SER A 34 -8.60 -15.07 -22.08
CA SER A 34 -7.96 -16.21 -21.40
C SER A 34 -8.79 -16.80 -20.26
N LEU A 35 -9.89 -16.15 -19.87
CA LEU A 35 -10.66 -16.51 -18.67
C LEU A 35 -11.15 -17.96 -18.69
N THR A 36 -11.74 -18.41 -19.80
CA THR A 36 -12.27 -19.78 -19.93
C THR A 36 -11.18 -20.82 -19.69
N ASN A 37 -10.03 -20.68 -20.37
CA ASN A 37 -8.91 -21.61 -20.22
C ASN A 37 -8.32 -21.59 -18.80
N ARG A 38 -8.28 -20.42 -18.15
CA ARG A 38 -7.80 -20.30 -16.76
C ARG A 38 -8.75 -21.00 -15.78
N VAL A 39 -10.06 -20.88 -15.99
CA VAL A 39 -11.07 -21.56 -15.18
C VAL A 39 -11.06 -23.08 -15.41
N GLU A 40 -10.87 -23.54 -16.65
CA GLU A 40 -10.68 -24.96 -16.94
C GLU A 40 -9.44 -25.52 -16.23
N LYS A 41 -8.31 -24.80 -16.29
CA LYS A 41 -7.09 -25.20 -15.58
C LYS A 41 -7.26 -25.17 -14.07
N MET A 42 -8.00 -24.19 -13.53
CA MET A 42 -8.36 -24.13 -12.12
C MET A 42 -9.18 -25.34 -11.71
N LEU A 43 -10.16 -25.77 -12.52
CA LEU A 43 -10.95 -26.98 -12.25
C LEU A 43 -10.10 -28.24 -12.31
N GLU A 44 -9.20 -28.35 -13.30
CA GLU A 44 -8.25 -29.47 -13.40
C GLU A 44 -7.41 -29.58 -12.12
N ILE A 45 -6.83 -28.45 -11.68
CA ILE A 45 -6.04 -28.37 -10.44
C ILE A 45 -6.91 -28.71 -9.23
N ARG A 46 -8.12 -28.14 -9.13
CA ARG A 46 -9.06 -28.39 -8.02
C ARG A 46 -9.43 -29.86 -7.89
N ASN A 47 -9.61 -30.54 -9.02
CA ASN A 47 -10.00 -31.95 -9.06
C ASN A 47 -8.90 -32.92 -8.63
N GLU A 48 -7.65 -32.46 -8.47
CA GLU A 48 -6.57 -33.29 -7.90
C GLU A 48 -6.85 -33.67 -6.44
N PHE A 49 -7.49 -32.77 -5.67
CA PHE A 49 -7.79 -32.95 -4.24
C PHE A 49 -9.21 -32.43 -3.93
N PRO A 50 -10.27 -33.18 -4.30
CA PRO A 50 -11.65 -32.71 -4.17
C PRO A 50 -12.08 -32.49 -2.71
N ASP A 51 -11.55 -33.28 -1.78
CA ASP A 51 -11.95 -33.24 -0.35
C ASP A 51 -11.23 -32.16 0.47
N ASP A 52 -10.16 -31.57 -0.07
CA ASP A 52 -9.39 -30.56 0.65
C ASP A 52 -10.03 -29.18 0.57
N HIS A 53 -9.83 -28.35 1.59
CA HIS A 53 -10.30 -26.96 1.54
C HIS A 53 -9.36 -26.12 0.67
N VAL A 54 -9.95 -25.26 -0.16
CA VAL A 54 -9.22 -24.41 -1.10
C VAL A 54 -9.67 -22.95 -1.03
N LEU A 55 -8.70 -22.07 -1.08
CA LEU A 55 -8.90 -20.63 -1.29
C LEU A 55 -8.63 -20.28 -2.74
N ILE A 56 -9.64 -19.70 -3.41
CA ILE A 56 -9.54 -19.28 -4.80
C ILE A 56 -9.46 -17.75 -4.84
N TRP A 57 -8.30 -17.25 -5.25
CA TRP A 57 -8.03 -15.82 -5.33
C TRP A 57 -8.35 -15.30 -6.73
N HIS A 58 -9.16 -14.25 -6.80
CA HIS A 58 -9.51 -13.56 -8.04
C HIS A 58 -9.35 -12.05 -7.88
N ASP A 59 -9.16 -11.35 -9.00
CA ASP A 59 -9.03 -9.89 -9.02
C ASP A 59 -10.28 -9.22 -9.60
N LEU A 60 -10.75 -9.72 -10.74
CA LEU A 60 -11.87 -9.15 -11.48
C LEU A 60 -13.22 -9.73 -11.02
N GLU A 61 -14.31 -9.00 -11.27
CA GLU A 61 -15.67 -9.51 -11.01
C GLU A 61 -16.07 -10.58 -12.03
N ASP A 62 -15.66 -10.43 -13.30
CA ASP A 62 -15.89 -11.43 -14.34
C ASP A 62 -15.30 -12.80 -13.94
N GLU A 63 -14.13 -12.80 -13.30
CA GLU A 63 -13.49 -13.98 -12.73
C GLU A 63 -14.31 -14.60 -11.60
N ARG A 64 -14.83 -13.77 -10.68
CA ARG A 64 -15.71 -14.25 -9.59
C ARG A 64 -16.92 -14.97 -10.14
N HIS A 65 -17.60 -14.37 -11.11
CA HIS A 65 -18.77 -14.95 -11.74
C HIS A 65 -18.44 -16.26 -12.45
N ALA A 66 -17.29 -16.33 -13.13
CA ALA A 66 -16.83 -17.55 -13.79
C ALA A 66 -16.50 -18.66 -12.78
N ILE A 67 -15.85 -18.35 -11.66
CA ILE A 67 -15.58 -19.30 -10.56
C ILE A 67 -16.90 -19.83 -9.99
N GLN A 68 -17.86 -18.97 -9.68
CA GLN A 68 -19.15 -19.41 -9.13
C GLN A 68 -19.96 -20.27 -10.10
N LYS A 69 -19.83 -20.03 -11.41
CA LYS A 69 -20.46 -20.86 -12.43
C LYS A 69 -19.77 -22.23 -12.55
N ALA A 70 -18.45 -22.26 -12.45
CA ALA A 70 -17.63 -23.47 -12.54
C ALA A 70 -17.72 -24.33 -11.28
N ILE A 71 -17.79 -23.70 -10.10
CA ILE A 71 -17.84 -24.33 -8.79
C ILE A 71 -19.04 -23.73 -8.02
N PRO A 72 -20.26 -24.26 -8.20
CA PRO A 72 -21.46 -23.75 -7.53
C PRO A 72 -21.41 -23.85 -6.00
N SER A 73 -20.61 -24.77 -5.47
CA SER A 73 -20.34 -24.94 -4.03
C SER A 73 -19.47 -23.83 -3.43
N SER A 74 -18.69 -23.12 -4.25
CA SER A 74 -17.80 -22.05 -3.80
C SER A 74 -18.58 -20.84 -3.30
N LYS A 75 -18.34 -20.43 -2.05
CA LYS A 75 -18.88 -19.18 -1.53
C LYS A 75 -17.99 -18.01 -1.96
N ALA A 76 -18.59 -16.93 -2.42
CA ALA A 76 -17.86 -15.75 -2.87
C ALA A 76 -17.96 -14.61 -1.87
N VAL A 77 -16.82 -14.00 -1.54
CA VAL A 77 -16.72 -12.81 -0.70
C VAL A 77 -16.22 -11.63 -1.54
N PHE A 78 -17.04 -10.59 -1.68
CA PHE A 78 -16.77 -9.45 -2.55
C PHE A 78 -17.24 -8.11 -1.96
N GLY A 79 -16.79 -7.01 -2.57
CA GLY A 79 -16.79 -5.67 -1.96
C GLY A 79 -18.16 -5.08 -1.63
N THR A 80 -19.17 -5.40 -2.44
CA THR A 80 -20.51 -4.81 -2.36
C THR A 80 -21.48 -5.62 -1.50
N GLN A 81 -21.04 -6.72 -0.88
CA GLN A 81 -21.86 -7.47 0.08
C GLN A 81 -21.97 -6.72 1.41
N GLU A 82 -23.11 -6.89 2.08
CA GLU A 82 -23.32 -6.49 3.48
C GLU A 82 -22.21 -7.05 4.38
N LEU A 83 -21.75 -6.24 5.34
CA LEU A 83 -20.60 -6.57 6.18
C LEU A 83 -20.83 -7.86 6.99
N GLU A 84 -22.00 -7.99 7.61
CA GLU A 84 -22.38 -9.17 8.41
C GLU A 84 -22.32 -10.46 7.59
N LEU A 85 -22.78 -10.41 6.33
CA LEU A 85 -22.74 -11.58 5.45
C LEU A 85 -21.30 -11.96 5.09
N ARG A 86 -20.42 -10.97 4.86
CA ARG A 86 -19.01 -11.22 4.54
C ARG A 86 -18.28 -11.84 5.72
N GLU A 87 -18.47 -11.28 6.91
CA GLU A 87 -17.89 -11.80 8.15
C GLU A 87 -18.35 -13.22 8.40
N LYS A 88 -19.66 -13.48 8.29
CA LYS A 88 -20.22 -14.82 8.43
C LYS A 88 -19.58 -15.81 7.46
N LEU A 89 -19.52 -15.49 6.17
CA LEU A 89 -18.90 -16.38 5.18
C LEU A 89 -17.43 -16.69 5.52
N ILE A 90 -16.65 -15.68 5.90
CA ILE A 90 -15.23 -15.87 6.27
C ILE A 90 -15.09 -16.76 7.52
N ILE A 91 -15.93 -16.57 8.53
CA ILE A 91 -15.92 -17.36 9.77
C ILE A 91 -16.34 -18.80 9.48
N ASP A 92 -17.41 -19.00 8.72
CA ASP A 92 -17.93 -20.31 8.35
C ASP A 92 -16.86 -21.12 7.59
N PHE A 93 -16.12 -20.50 6.67
CA PHE A 93 -14.96 -21.15 6.01
C PHE A 93 -13.84 -21.48 7.00
N SER A 94 -13.54 -20.56 7.92
CA SER A 94 -12.49 -20.76 8.94
C SER A 94 -12.83 -21.91 9.89
N ASN A 95 -14.11 -22.21 10.08
CA ASN A 95 -14.64 -23.34 10.85
C ASN A 95 -14.75 -24.64 10.04
N GLY A 96 -14.57 -24.58 8.72
CA GLY A 96 -14.68 -25.74 7.83
C GLY A 96 -16.11 -26.12 7.44
N GLU A 97 -17.07 -25.19 7.55
CA GLU A 97 -18.48 -25.43 7.17
C GLU A 97 -18.64 -25.66 5.65
N TYR A 98 -17.68 -25.19 4.86
CA TYR A 98 -17.62 -25.45 3.42
C TYR A 98 -16.16 -25.44 2.92
N ALA A 99 -15.90 -26.21 1.86
CA ALA A 99 -14.56 -26.48 1.37
C ALA A 99 -13.96 -25.38 0.48
N GLU A 100 -14.78 -24.52 -0.12
CA GLU A 100 -14.36 -23.65 -1.22
C GLU A 100 -14.76 -22.19 -0.98
N LEU A 101 -13.76 -21.32 -0.87
CA LEU A 101 -13.95 -19.89 -0.71
C LEU A 101 -13.26 -19.14 -1.84
N SER A 102 -14.03 -18.35 -2.59
CA SER A 102 -13.53 -17.43 -3.61
C SER A 102 -13.54 -15.99 -3.09
N THR A 103 -12.41 -15.30 -3.12
CA THR A 103 -12.32 -13.91 -2.60
C THR A 103 -11.17 -13.13 -3.23
N LYS A 104 -11.16 -11.81 -3.01
CA LYS A 104 -10.06 -10.94 -3.43
C LYS A 104 -9.01 -10.81 -2.33
N PRO A 105 -7.71 -10.84 -2.67
CA PRO A 105 -6.63 -10.61 -1.70
C PRO A 105 -6.80 -9.34 -0.86
N ARG A 106 -7.23 -8.23 -1.48
CA ARG A 106 -7.50 -6.95 -0.80
C ARG A 106 -8.66 -6.99 0.20
N ILE A 107 -9.65 -7.87 -0.04
CA ILE A 107 -10.88 -7.95 0.75
C ILE A 107 -10.66 -8.80 1.99
N ALA A 108 -9.95 -9.92 1.84
CA ALA A 108 -9.51 -10.70 2.99
C ALA A 108 -8.41 -9.98 3.78
N GLY A 109 -7.93 -8.82 3.34
CA GLY A 109 -6.77 -8.04 3.85
C GLY A 109 -6.77 -7.67 5.34
N SER A 110 -7.90 -7.77 6.04
CA SER A 110 -8.01 -7.43 7.46
C SER A 110 -8.18 -8.68 8.35
N GLY A 111 -7.09 -9.25 8.86
CA GLY A 111 -7.10 -10.11 10.06
C GLY A 111 -7.52 -11.59 9.94
N CYS A 112 -8.16 -12.04 8.85
CA CYS A 112 -8.65 -13.43 8.73
C CYS A 112 -7.54 -14.50 8.79
N ASN A 113 -7.75 -15.59 9.52
CA ASN A 113 -6.84 -16.74 9.63
C ASN A 113 -7.52 -18.01 9.08
N PHE A 114 -6.98 -18.58 8.00
CA PHE A 114 -7.56 -19.75 7.32
C PHE A 114 -6.76 -21.05 7.53
N GLN A 115 -5.72 -20.99 8.36
CA GLN A 115 -4.74 -22.04 8.57
C GLN A 115 -5.32 -23.39 9.05
N ARG A 116 -6.43 -23.38 9.81
CA ARG A 116 -6.93 -24.57 10.51
C ARG A 116 -7.44 -25.66 9.57
N HIS A 117 -8.21 -25.26 8.56
CA HIS A 117 -8.86 -26.19 7.62
C HIS A 117 -8.31 -26.06 6.20
N CYS A 118 -7.70 -24.93 5.84
CA CYS A 118 -7.14 -24.68 4.53
C CYS A 118 -5.61 -24.75 4.55
N HIS A 119 -5.04 -25.41 3.54
CA HIS A 119 -3.60 -25.45 3.27
C HIS A 119 -3.29 -25.25 1.77
N TRP A 120 -4.31 -24.92 0.98
CA TRP A 120 -4.20 -24.82 -0.47
C TRP A 120 -4.78 -23.51 -0.99
N SER A 121 -4.05 -22.84 -1.86
CA SER A 121 -4.48 -21.60 -2.51
C SER A 121 -4.26 -21.67 -4.01
N ILE A 122 -5.28 -21.29 -4.78
CA ILE A 122 -5.24 -21.18 -6.23
C ILE A 122 -5.44 -19.72 -6.62
N PHE A 123 -4.47 -19.14 -7.31
CA PHE A 123 -4.58 -17.82 -7.90
C PHE A 123 -5.02 -17.95 -9.35
N LEU A 124 -6.24 -17.51 -9.67
CA LEU A 124 -6.80 -17.63 -11.02
C LEU A 124 -6.07 -16.70 -12.01
N GLY A 125 -5.43 -15.63 -11.53
CA GLY A 125 -4.60 -14.73 -12.32
C GLY A 125 -3.53 -14.06 -11.44
N ILE A 126 -2.56 -13.42 -12.08
CA ILE A 126 -1.52 -12.65 -11.39
C ILE A 126 -1.69 -11.15 -11.62
N GLY A 127 -1.44 -10.40 -10.55
CA GLY A 127 -1.40 -8.94 -10.55
C GLY A 127 0.00 -8.42 -10.23
N PHE A 128 0.18 -7.10 -10.34
CA PHE A 128 1.44 -6.41 -10.03
C PHE A 128 1.67 -6.17 -8.53
N LYS A 129 0.67 -6.50 -7.69
CA LYS A 129 0.65 -6.19 -6.26
C LYS A 129 1.23 -7.33 -5.42
N PHE A 130 2.56 -7.32 -5.27
CA PHE A 130 3.28 -8.34 -4.51
C PHE A 130 2.88 -8.41 -3.03
N ASN A 131 2.63 -7.26 -2.37
CA ASN A 131 2.23 -7.23 -0.96
C ASN A 131 0.89 -7.96 -0.76
N ASP A 132 -0.10 -7.71 -1.60
CA ASP A 132 -1.41 -8.39 -1.54
C ASP A 132 -1.24 -9.91 -1.73
N PHE A 133 -0.36 -10.33 -2.64
CA PHE A 133 -0.04 -11.73 -2.92
C PHE A 133 0.60 -12.45 -1.72
N ILE A 134 1.65 -11.88 -1.13
CA ILE A 134 2.31 -12.44 0.06
C ILE A 134 1.36 -12.48 1.25
N GLN A 135 0.60 -11.41 1.47
CA GLN A 135 -0.36 -11.34 2.57
C GLN A 135 -1.45 -12.41 2.45
N ALA A 136 -1.91 -12.71 1.24
CA ALA A 136 -2.86 -13.80 0.97
C ALA A 136 -2.27 -15.17 1.35
N ILE A 137 -1.02 -15.46 0.96
CA ILE A 137 -0.33 -16.71 1.30
C ILE A 137 -0.15 -16.82 2.83
N HIS A 138 0.23 -15.72 3.48
CA HIS A 138 0.42 -15.65 4.93
C HIS A 138 -0.91 -15.74 5.73
N ARG A 139 -2.06 -15.94 5.07
CA ARG A 139 -3.32 -16.32 5.77
C ARG A 139 -3.45 -17.81 6.00
N VAL A 140 -2.72 -18.58 5.21
CA VAL A 140 -2.69 -20.03 5.23
C VAL A 140 -1.38 -20.52 5.84
N GLN A 141 -0.27 -19.94 5.41
CA GLN A 141 1.08 -20.20 5.92
C GLN A 141 1.34 -19.35 7.17
N ARG A 142 0.91 -19.85 8.33
CA ARG A 142 1.10 -19.24 9.65
C ARG A 142 1.67 -20.24 10.65
N PHE A 143 2.16 -19.73 11.78
CA PHE A 143 2.69 -20.57 12.85
C PHE A 143 1.66 -21.59 13.34
N GLY A 144 2.05 -22.87 13.35
CA GLY A 144 1.18 -24.00 13.70
C GLY A 144 0.50 -24.67 12.50
N GLN A 145 0.84 -24.30 11.25
CA GLN A 145 0.34 -24.97 10.06
C GLN A 145 0.95 -26.37 10.00
N LYS A 146 0.11 -27.41 9.94
CA LYS A 146 0.54 -28.81 10.03
C LYS A 146 0.79 -29.46 8.67
N LYS A 147 0.18 -28.91 7.60
CA LYS A 147 0.32 -29.42 6.24
C LYS A 147 1.21 -28.48 5.41
N PRO A 148 1.98 -29.00 4.43
CA PRO A 148 2.69 -28.14 3.49
C PRO A 148 1.69 -27.28 2.71
N VAL A 149 1.90 -25.97 2.70
CA VAL A 149 0.99 -25.07 1.97
C VAL A 149 1.31 -25.10 0.49
N ARG A 150 0.31 -25.48 -0.30
CA ARG A 150 0.39 -25.49 -1.76
C ARG A 150 -0.18 -24.19 -2.31
N VAL A 151 0.56 -23.56 -3.23
CA VAL A 151 0.14 -22.35 -3.93
C VAL A 151 0.26 -22.59 -5.43
N ASP A 152 -0.88 -22.63 -6.12
CA ASP A 152 -0.93 -22.73 -7.57
C ASP A 152 -1.21 -21.34 -8.17
N ILE A 153 -0.39 -20.95 -9.14
CA ILE A 153 -0.51 -19.65 -9.81
C ILE A 153 -0.82 -19.91 -11.28
N ILE A 154 -2.03 -19.54 -11.69
CA ILE A 154 -2.48 -19.66 -13.07
C ILE A 154 -2.21 -18.33 -13.77
N PHE A 155 -1.49 -18.39 -14.89
CA PHE A 155 -1.16 -17.21 -15.68
C PHE A 155 -1.13 -17.54 -17.17
N SER A 156 -1.41 -16.54 -17.98
CA SER A 156 -1.32 -16.60 -19.44
C SER A 156 0.09 -16.25 -19.94
N GLU A 157 0.38 -16.58 -21.20
CA GLU A 157 1.70 -16.32 -21.77
C GLU A 157 2.07 -14.83 -21.81
N ALA A 158 1.10 -13.94 -22.02
CA ALA A 158 1.35 -12.49 -21.97
C ALA A 158 1.67 -11.97 -20.56
N GLU A 159 1.31 -12.71 -19.52
CA GLU A 159 1.63 -12.34 -18.13
C GLU A 159 3.06 -12.78 -17.72
N ARG A 160 3.87 -13.32 -18.65
CA ARG A 160 5.24 -13.76 -18.36
C ARG A 160 6.11 -12.65 -17.76
N GLY A 161 5.94 -11.40 -18.21
CA GLY A 161 6.63 -10.24 -17.62
C GLY A 161 6.21 -9.97 -16.17
N VAL A 162 4.91 -10.10 -15.87
CA VAL A 162 4.35 -9.93 -14.52
C VAL A 162 4.88 -11.02 -13.59
N ARG A 163 4.90 -12.28 -14.07
CA ARG A 163 5.48 -13.42 -13.34
C ARG A 163 6.94 -13.17 -12.99
N GLN A 164 7.77 -12.75 -13.94
CA GLN A 164 9.19 -12.48 -13.66
C GLN A 164 9.38 -11.38 -12.61
N GLN A 165 8.57 -10.32 -12.64
CA GLN A 165 8.61 -9.29 -11.61
C GLN A 165 8.18 -9.82 -10.24
N LEU A 166 7.15 -10.66 -10.20
CA LEU A 166 6.66 -11.30 -8.98
C LEU A 166 7.73 -12.24 -8.38
N GLU A 167 8.38 -13.06 -9.20
CA GLU A 167 9.48 -13.95 -8.79
C GLU A 167 10.69 -13.14 -8.29
N ARG A 168 11.06 -12.04 -8.95
CA ARG A 168 12.13 -11.15 -8.48
C ARG A 168 11.82 -10.58 -7.09
N LYS A 169 10.60 -10.09 -6.88
CA LYS A 169 10.16 -9.58 -5.57
C LYS A 169 10.10 -10.68 -4.52
N TRP A 170 9.71 -11.91 -4.90
CA TRP A 170 9.74 -13.07 -4.02
C TRP A 170 11.15 -13.37 -3.52
N GLN A 171 12.13 -13.44 -4.43
CA GLN A 171 13.54 -13.65 -4.06
C GLN A 171 14.08 -12.53 -3.16
N GLN A 172 13.67 -11.28 -3.39
CA GLN A 172 14.03 -10.16 -2.52
C GLN A 172 13.42 -10.31 -1.12
N HIS A 173 12.15 -10.72 -1.05
CA HIS A 173 11.47 -10.97 0.22
C HIS A 173 12.14 -12.10 1.01
N GLU A 174 12.49 -13.22 0.37
CA GLU A 174 13.23 -14.31 1.02
C GLU A 174 14.58 -13.85 1.56
N LYS A 175 15.33 -13.06 0.77
CA LYS A 175 16.61 -12.48 1.21
C LYS A 175 16.42 -11.57 2.43
N LEU A 176 15.39 -10.71 2.41
CA LEU A 176 15.08 -9.80 3.51
C LEU A 176 14.71 -10.59 4.78
N THR A 177 13.81 -11.56 4.67
CA THR A 177 13.35 -12.39 5.79
C THR A 177 14.47 -13.25 6.36
N LYS A 178 15.35 -13.80 5.50
CA LYS A 178 16.54 -14.54 5.94
C LYS A 178 17.52 -13.64 6.69
N LYS A 179 17.86 -12.47 6.14
CA LYS A 179 18.70 -11.48 6.83
C LYS A 179 18.10 -11.08 8.17
N MET A 180 16.80 -10.80 8.21
CA MET A 180 16.11 -10.43 9.46
C MET A 180 16.18 -11.57 10.48
N SER A 181 15.96 -12.82 10.04
CA SER A 181 16.07 -14.00 10.90
C SER A 181 17.50 -14.20 11.44
N GLU A 182 18.52 -13.96 10.61
CA GLU A 182 19.93 -14.01 11.00
C GLU A 182 20.28 -12.91 12.01
N ILE A 183 19.79 -11.69 11.79
CA ILE A 183 19.96 -10.57 12.72
C ILE A 183 19.30 -10.90 14.06
N ILE A 184 18.04 -11.34 14.06
CA ILE A 184 17.30 -11.73 15.29
C ILE A 184 18.02 -12.86 16.03
N LYS A 185 18.54 -13.87 15.32
CA LYS A 185 19.31 -14.97 15.94
C LYS A 185 20.63 -14.50 16.55
N THR A 186 21.30 -13.54 15.92
CA THR A 186 22.62 -13.06 16.33
C THR A 186 22.54 -12.09 17.51
N PHE A 187 21.50 -11.24 17.54
CA PHE A 187 21.40 -10.12 18.48
C PHE A 187 20.24 -10.24 19.49
N GLY A 188 19.42 -11.29 19.38
CA GLY A 188 18.20 -11.47 20.17
C GLY A 188 17.14 -10.40 19.86
N LEU A 189 16.05 -10.38 20.64
CA LEU A 189 15.01 -9.34 20.57
C LEU A 189 15.43 -8.01 21.26
N SER A 190 16.71 -7.85 21.59
CA SER A 190 17.18 -6.64 22.30
C SER A 190 17.25 -5.44 21.35
N ALA A 191 16.39 -4.45 21.58
CA ALA A 191 16.25 -3.25 20.75
C ALA A 191 17.59 -2.49 20.56
N GLN A 192 18.46 -2.52 21.57
CA GLN A 192 19.75 -1.83 21.57
C GLN A 192 20.78 -2.45 20.60
N ALA A 193 20.80 -3.78 20.45
CA ALA A 193 21.73 -4.46 19.53
C ALA A 193 21.23 -4.42 18.07
N MET A 194 19.90 -4.41 17.89
CA MET A 194 19.24 -4.17 16.59
C MET A 194 19.53 -2.76 16.06
N ALA A 195 19.45 -1.73 16.91
CA ALA A 195 19.73 -0.34 16.54
C ALA A 195 21.14 -0.14 15.96
N GLY A 196 22.16 -0.77 16.54
CA GLY A 196 23.55 -0.67 16.06
C GLY A 196 23.82 -1.36 14.71
N THR A 197 23.01 -2.34 14.31
CA THR A 197 23.16 -3.04 13.03
C THR A 197 22.24 -2.46 11.95
N LEU A 198 21.04 -1.98 12.30
CA LEU A 198 20.19 -1.20 11.40
C LEU A 198 20.87 0.12 10.99
N ALA A 199 21.62 0.75 11.91
CA ALA A 199 22.47 1.91 11.59
C ALA A 199 23.51 1.65 10.48
N ARG A 200 23.91 0.39 10.21
CA ARG A 200 24.84 0.05 9.11
C ARG A 200 24.14 -0.14 7.76
N GLY A 201 22.81 -0.26 7.73
CA GLY A 201 21.98 -0.26 6.52
C GLY A 201 21.14 1.02 6.35
N MET A 202 21.24 1.96 7.29
CA MET A 202 20.69 3.30 7.21
C MET A 202 21.56 4.17 6.30
N GLY A 203 20.89 5.00 5.51
CA GLY A 203 21.55 5.91 4.58
C GLY A 203 21.39 5.48 3.14
N MET A 204 21.55 6.45 2.26
CA MET A 204 21.51 6.29 0.82
C MET A 204 22.72 6.98 0.22
N ASP A 205 23.21 6.47 -0.90
CA ASP A 205 24.26 7.16 -1.64
C ASP A 205 23.74 8.51 -2.10
N ARG A 206 24.41 9.57 -1.66
CA ARG A 206 24.07 10.93 -2.04
C ARG A 206 24.31 11.11 -3.54
N VAL A 207 23.25 11.44 -4.27
CA VAL A 207 23.34 11.79 -5.69
C VAL A 207 23.08 13.29 -5.82
N GLU A 208 24.03 14.01 -6.44
CA GLU A 208 23.90 15.44 -6.71
C GLU A 208 24.00 15.70 -8.21
N ILE A 209 23.12 16.57 -8.70
CA ILE A 209 23.15 17.13 -10.04
C ILE A 209 23.15 18.65 -9.89
N GLN A 210 24.16 19.30 -10.47
CA GLN A 210 24.30 20.75 -10.46
C GLN A 210 24.27 21.29 -11.88
N GLY A 211 23.41 22.28 -12.11
CA GLY A 211 23.39 23.11 -13.31
C GLY A 211 23.69 24.57 -12.98
N GLU A 212 23.50 25.46 -13.96
CA GLU A 212 23.78 26.90 -13.79
C GLU A 212 22.86 27.58 -12.77
N HIS A 213 21.58 27.17 -12.72
CA HIS A 213 20.55 27.80 -11.88
C HIS A 213 19.87 26.82 -10.91
N TYR A 214 20.35 25.59 -10.82
CA TYR A 214 19.74 24.58 -9.98
C TYR A 214 20.78 23.65 -9.36
N ARG A 215 20.44 23.16 -8.17
CA ARG A 215 21.13 22.06 -7.50
C ARG A 215 20.06 21.11 -7.00
N ILE A 216 20.13 19.87 -7.46
CA ILE A 216 19.20 18.80 -7.07
C ILE A 216 20.01 17.77 -6.31
N VAL A 217 19.56 17.44 -5.11
CA VAL A 217 20.21 16.45 -4.26
C VAL A 217 19.18 15.40 -3.87
N ASN A 218 19.52 14.14 -4.12
CA ASN A 218 18.81 13.00 -3.57
C ASN A 218 19.64 12.45 -2.42
N ASN A 219 19.21 12.70 -1.18
CA ASN A 219 19.86 12.29 0.06
C ASN A 219 18.84 12.28 1.21
N ASP A 220 19.26 11.78 2.37
CA ASP A 220 18.55 12.01 3.62
C ASP A 220 18.44 13.52 3.90
N THR A 221 17.22 14.00 4.11
CA THR A 221 16.93 15.43 4.24
C THR A 221 17.47 16.01 5.55
N VAL A 222 17.52 15.24 6.64
CA VAL A 222 18.09 15.70 7.92
C VAL A 222 19.59 15.93 7.74
N ILE A 223 20.28 14.97 7.13
CA ILE A 223 21.73 15.07 6.87
C ILE A 223 22.03 16.20 5.87
N GLU A 224 21.29 16.31 4.78
CA GLU A 224 21.53 17.33 3.76
C GLU A 224 21.27 18.74 4.28
N THR A 225 20.19 18.94 5.05
CA THR A 225 19.88 20.27 5.62
C THR A 225 20.85 20.66 6.73
N ALA A 226 21.38 19.71 7.50
CA ALA A 226 22.46 19.96 8.46
C ALA A 226 23.74 20.49 7.80
N ALA A 227 24.02 20.09 6.55
CA ALA A 227 25.17 20.56 5.79
C ALA A 227 24.98 21.92 5.10
N LEU A 228 23.74 22.44 5.01
CA LEU A 228 23.50 23.75 4.39
C LEU A 228 24.22 24.86 5.15
N THR A 229 24.77 25.84 4.44
CA THR A 229 25.35 27.02 5.08
C THR A 229 24.26 27.80 5.83
N GLU A 230 24.60 28.33 7.00
CA GLU A 230 23.68 29.17 7.77
C GLU A 230 23.25 30.40 6.96
N ASN A 231 21.98 30.80 7.06
CA ASN A 231 21.45 31.99 6.37
C ASN A 231 21.74 31.99 4.86
N SER A 232 21.70 30.83 4.21
CA SER A 232 21.96 30.68 2.77
C SER A 232 20.68 30.58 1.93
N VAL A 233 19.55 30.23 2.56
CA VAL A 233 18.27 30.01 1.87
C VAL A 233 17.35 31.22 2.00
N ASP A 234 16.78 31.68 0.88
CA ASP A 234 15.86 32.83 0.84
C ASP A 234 14.38 32.44 0.99
N LEU A 235 14.02 31.19 0.70
CA LEU A 235 12.66 30.67 0.80
C LEU A 235 12.72 29.16 0.95
N ILE A 236 11.97 28.63 1.92
CA ILE A 236 11.71 27.19 2.01
C ILE A 236 10.28 26.94 1.54
N VAL A 237 10.10 26.05 0.58
CA VAL A 237 8.78 25.53 0.18
C VAL A 237 8.86 24.02 0.21
N THR A 238 8.07 23.37 1.05
CA THR A 238 8.10 21.92 1.17
C THR A 238 6.75 21.36 1.62
N SER A 239 6.49 20.12 1.26
CA SER A 239 5.45 19.29 1.86
C SER A 239 6.13 18.26 2.74
N ILE A 240 5.93 18.34 4.05
CA ILE A 240 6.45 17.32 4.96
C ILE A 240 5.62 16.04 4.86
N PRO A 241 6.20 14.86 5.17
CA PRO A 241 5.43 13.62 5.25
C PRO A 241 4.26 13.76 6.22
N PHE A 242 3.12 13.15 5.89
CA PHE A 242 1.91 13.23 6.71
C PHE A 242 1.92 12.19 7.83
N SER A 243 3.00 12.17 8.62
CA SER A 243 3.26 11.18 9.68
C SER A 243 3.05 9.74 9.15
N THR A 244 2.36 8.89 9.89
CA THR A 244 2.14 7.46 9.61
C THR A 244 1.32 7.13 8.35
N GLN A 245 0.96 8.12 7.53
CA GLN A 245 0.09 7.92 6.38
C GLN A 245 0.80 7.27 5.19
N TYR A 246 2.10 7.57 5.01
CA TYR A 246 2.88 7.13 3.85
C TYR A 246 4.33 6.88 4.25
N GLU A 247 4.89 5.79 3.73
CA GLU A 247 6.33 5.53 3.70
C GLU A 247 6.85 5.94 2.31
N TYR A 248 7.85 6.82 2.27
CA TYR A 248 8.36 7.37 1.00
C TYR A 248 9.61 6.64 0.51
N SER A 249 10.32 5.96 1.40
CA SER A 249 11.50 5.17 1.08
C SER A 249 11.62 3.95 2.00
N PRO A 250 12.33 2.89 1.56
CA PRO A 250 12.61 1.73 2.41
C PRO A 250 13.71 2.00 3.46
N ASN A 251 14.24 3.24 3.54
CA ASN A 251 15.25 3.61 4.52
C ASN A 251 14.58 3.77 5.89
N TYR A 252 15.14 3.14 6.92
CA TYR A 252 14.62 3.25 8.28
C TYR A 252 14.58 4.70 8.82
N ALA A 253 15.43 5.59 8.30
CA ALA A 253 15.42 7.02 8.66
C ALA A 253 14.26 7.82 8.04
N ASP A 254 13.44 7.21 7.17
CA ASP A 254 12.27 7.87 6.60
C ASP A 254 11.27 8.24 7.69
N PHE A 255 10.82 9.48 7.73
CA PHE A 255 9.82 9.92 8.72
C PHE A 255 8.50 9.14 8.64
N GLY A 256 8.21 8.47 7.52
CA GLY A 256 7.07 7.57 7.38
C GLY A 256 7.19 6.29 8.22
N HIS A 257 8.40 5.86 8.59
CA HIS A 257 8.64 4.77 9.53
C HIS A 257 8.52 5.25 10.99
N SER A 258 7.39 5.86 11.32
CA SER A 258 7.04 6.21 12.71
C SER A 258 5.90 5.29 13.18
N GLU A 259 5.96 4.82 14.42
CA GLU A 259 4.90 4.04 15.07
C GLU A 259 3.69 4.92 15.43
N GLY A 260 3.88 6.25 15.51
CA GLY A 260 2.84 7.20 15.86
C GLY A 260 3.15 8.65 15.49
N ASN A 261 2.21 9.53 15.84
CA ASN A 261 2.31 10.95 15.52
C ASN A 261 3.35 11.67 16.38
N GLU A 262 3.51 11.26 17.63
CA GLU A 262 4.49 11.84 18.55
C GLU A 262 5.91 11.53 18.07
N GLU A 263 6.21 10.25 17.80
CA GLU A 263 7.50 9.84 17.26
C GLU A 263 7.85 10.55 15.95
N PHE A 264 6.88 10.78 15.07
CA PHE A 264 7.11 11.56 13.85
C PHE A 264 7.63 12.97 14.16
N PHE A 265 7.05 13.66 15.15
CA PHE A 265 7.51 14.99 15.54
C PHE A 265 8.84 14.95 16.31
N ASP A 266 9.11 13.90 17.07
CA ASP A 266 10.41 13.65 17.69
C ASP A 266 11.50 13.48 16.63
N GLN A 267 11.21 12.77 15.53
CA GLN A 267 12.15 12.68 14.42
C GLN A 267 12.30 14.03 13.69
N MET A 268 11.22 14.79 13.52
CA MET A 268 11.26 16.14 12.94
C MET A 268 12.04 17.15 13.80
N ASP A 269 12.26 16.90 15.11
CA ASP A 269 13.14 17.71 15.96
C ASP A 269 14.58 17.73 15.44
N PHE A 270 15.00 16.74 14.64
CA PHE A 270 16.31 16.74 13.98
C PHE A 270 16.35 17.58 12.69
N LEU A 271 15.20 17.82 12.04
CA LEU A 271 15.13 18.58 10.78
C LEU A 271 14.85 20.07 11.01
N THR A 272 13.83 20.40 11.80
CA THR A 272 13.32 21.77 11.90
C THR A 272 14.35 22.81 12.35
N PRO A 273 15.26 22.52 13.32
CA PRO A 273 16.34 23.44 13.67
C PRO A 273 17.29 23.73 12.50
N ASN A 274 17.59 22.72 11.68
CA ASN A 274 18.46 22.87 10.51
C ASN A 274 17.79 23.74 9.42
N LEU A 275 16.48 23.61 9.25
CA LEU A 275 15.70 24.50 8.38
C LEU A 275 15.75 25.96 8.87
N LEU A 276 15.57 26.20 10.18
CA LEU A 276 15.65 27.54 10.74
C LEU A 276 17.06 28.12 10.57
N ARG A 277 18.10 27.33 10.83
CA ARG A 277 19.50 27.74 10.68
C ARG A 277 19.82 28.13 9.23
N ALA A 278 19.41 27.32 8.25
CA ALA A 278 19.68 27.58 6.84
C ALA A 278 18.91 28.78 6.27
N LEU A 279 17.70 29.04 6.75
CA LEU A 279 16.87 30.17 6.30
C LEU A 279 17.48 31.51 6.74
N LYS A 280 17.48 32.52 5.86
CA LYS A 280 17.90 33.89 6.22
C LYS A 280 16.91 34.57 7.17
N PRO A 281 17.37 35.42 8.11
CA PRO A 281 16.47 36.20 8.97
C PRO A 281 15.50 37.02 8.14
N GLY A 282 14.24 37.07 8.56
CA GLY A 282 13.19 37.75 7.82
C GLY A 282 12.74 37.09 6.51
N ARG A 283 13.12 35.83 6.25
CA ARG A 283 12.60 35.04 5.13
C ARG A 283 11.56 34.03 5.57
N LEU A 284 10.85 33.46 4.59
CA LEU A 284 9.69 32.59 4.82
C LEU A 284 10.03 31.11 4.64
N ALA A 285 9.38 30.29 5.46
CA ALA A 285 9.20 28.86 5.25
C ALA A 285 7.70 28.57 5.07
N CYS A 286 7.34 28.03 3.91
CA CYS A 286 5.99 27.68 3.52
C CYS A 286 5.86 26.15 3.55
N ILE A 287 5.13 25.63 4.54
CA ILE A 287 5.02 24.20 4.83
C ILE A 287 3.63 23.73 4.46
N HIS A 288 3.57 22.86 3.46
CA HIS A 288 2.34 22.20 3.05
C HIS A 288 2.04 21.02 3.99
N VAL A 289 0.80 20.97 4.48
CA VAL A 289 0.28 19.93 5.37
C VAL A 289 -1.18 19.64 5.05
N LYS A 290 -1.64 18.46 5.48
CA LYS A 290 -3.02 18.03 5.33
C LYS A 290 -3.48 17.34 6.60
N ASP A 291 -4.70 17.64 7.03
CA ASP A 291 -5.34 16.93 8.12
C ASP A 291 -5.77 15.52 7.70
N ARG A 292 -5.75 14.60 8.66
CA ARG A 292 -5.92 13.18 8.37
C ARG A 292 -7.20 12.65 8.99
N ILE A 293 -7.96 11.86 8.22
CA ILE A 293 -9.11 11.14 8.74
C ILE A 293 -8.61 9.96 9.58
N ILE A 294 -9.13 9.83 10.79
CA ILE A 294 -9.00 8.63 11.61
C ILE A 294 -10.27 7.80 11.45
N PRO A 295 -10.18 6.58 10.90
CA PRO A 295 -11.33 5.68 10.79
C PRO A 295 -11.95 5.35 12.16
N GLY A 296 -13.28 5.30 12.24
CA GLY A 296 -13.99 4.99 13.50
C GLY A 296 -13.64 3.63 14.11
N GLY A 297 -13.23 2.66 13.28
CA GLY A 297 -12.74 1.37 13.77
C GLY A 297 -11.42 1.44 14.53
N MET A 298 -10.63 2.50 14.33
CA MET A 298 -9.38 2.72 15.09
C MET A 298 -9.63 3.47 16.41
N THR A 299 -10.66 4.33 16.46
CA THR A 299 -11.00 5.10 17.67
C THR A 299 -11.99 4.39 18.58
N GLY A 300 -12.76 3.43 18.05
CA GLY A 300 -13.85 2.78 18.77
C GLY A 300 -15.09 3.67 18.96
N LEU A 301 -15.11 4.87 18.37
CA LEU A 301 -16.19 5.86 18.58
C LEU A 301 -17.42 5.65 17.69
N GLY A 302 -17.35 4.73 16.73
CA GLY A 302 -18.45 4.47 15.79
C GLY A 302 -18.59 5.52 14.66
N PHE A 303 -17.76 6.58 14.66
CA PHE A 303 -17.68 7.57 13.58
C PHE A 303 -16.22 7.99 13.34
N GLN A 304 -15.98 8.59 12.17
CA GLN A 304 -14.64 9.06 11.79
C GLN A 304 -14.31 10.38 12.49
N THR A 305 -13.08 10.52 12.96
CA THR A 305 -12.57 11.78 13.51
C THR A 305 -11.45 12.33 12.64
N VAL A 306 -11.01 13.55 12.94
CA VAL A 306 -9.92 14.22 12.21
C VAL A 306 -8.74 14.38 13.15
N TYR A 307 -7.56 13.94 12.70
CA TYR A 307 -6.30 14.31 13.31
C TYR A 307 -5.84 15.67 12.74
N PRO A 308 -5.78 16.73 13.57
CA PRO A 308 -5.45 18.08 13.13
C PRO A 308 -3.94 18.25 12.94
N PHE A 309 -3.37 17.54 11.97
CA PHE A 309 -1.93 17.53 11.69
C PHE A 309 -1.36 18.92 11.44
N HIS A 310 -2.15 19.83 10.86
CA HIS A 310 -1.71 21.21 10.65
C HIS A 310 -1.43 21.94 11.98
N MET A 311 -2.25 21.73 13.02
CA MET A 311 -2.05 22.37 14.33
C MET A 311 -0.79 21.84 15.01
N HIS A 312 -0.58 20.52 14.97
CA HIS A 312 0.62 19.92 15.54
C HIS A 312 1.89 20.38 14.81
N THR A 313 1.84 20.47 13.47
CA THR A 313 2.93 21.03 12.68
C THR A 313 3.20 22.49 13.04
N MET A 314 2.15 23.31 13.18
CA MET A 314 2.29 24.70 13.61
C MET A 314 2.98 24.81 14.97
N ASN A 315 2.52 24.05 15.96
CA ASN A 315 3.11 24.04 17.29
C ASN A 315 4.58 23.57 17.27
N HIS A 316 4.91 22.57 16.44
CA HIS A 316 6.27 22.08 16.26
C HIS A 316 7.21 23.16 15.72
N PHE A 317 6.81 23.86 14.67
CA PHE A 317 7.64 24.94 14.11
C PHE A 317 7.79 26.11 15.09
N LEU A 318 6.73 26.47 15.82
CA LEU A 318 6.79 27.48 16.88
C LEU A 318 7.76 27.08 18.02
N LYS A 319 7.71 25.82 18.47
CA LYS A 319 8.65 25.26 19.47
C LYS A 319 10.11 25.47 19.07
N HIS A 320 10.41 25.36 17.77
CA HIS A 320 11.77 25.50 17.23
C HIS A 320 12.18 26.93 16.88
N GLY A 321 11.36 27.95 17.18
CA GLY A 321 11.74 29.35 17.05
C GLY A 321 11.34 30.02 15.73
N PHE A 322 10.54 29.37 14.89
CA PHE A 322 9.87 30.05 13.78
C PHE A 322 8.73 30.93 14.30
N ALA A 323 8.53 32.09 13.68
CA ALA A 323 7.36 32.93 13.93
C ALA A 323 6.24 32.58 12.94
N TYR A 324 5.05 32.27 13.43
CA TYR A 324 3.89 31.99 12.56
C TYR A 324 3.34 33.28 11.93
N MET A 325 3.22 33.28 10.61
CA MET A 325 2.73 34.44 9.82
C MET A 325 1.29 34.27 9.33
N GLY A 326 0.76 33.05 9.38
CA GLY A 326 -0.59 32.73 8.91
C GLY A 326 -0.62 31.42 8.12
N MET A 327 -1.82 31.06 7.67
CA MET A 327 -2.04 29.88 6.84
C MET A 327 -2.96 30.18 5.66
N LYS A 328 -2.77 29.46 4.56
CA LYS A 328 -3.70 29.45 3.43
C LYS A 328 -4.40 28.10 3.35
N THR A 329 -5.72 28.12 3.34
CA THR A 329 -6.54 26.94 3.04
C THR A 329 -6.56 26.67 1.55
N ILE A 330 -6.23 25.44 1.17
CA ILE A 330 -6.32 24.89 -0.18
C ILE A 330 -7.57 24.00 -0.19
N VAL A 331 -8.61 24.49 -0.84
CA VAL A 331 -9.90 23.79 -0.89
C VAL A 331 -9.76 22.60 -1.84
N THR A 332 -10.09 21.42 -1.34
CA THR A 332 -10.19 20.19 -2.10
C THR A 332 -11.61 19.99 -2.61
N ASP A 333 -11.73 19.44 -3.82
CA ASP A 333 -13.03 19.06 -4.39
C ASP A 333 -13.60 17.87 -3.61
N VAL A 334 -14.69 18.14 -2.88
CA VAL A 334 -15.38 17.17 -2.02
C VAL A 334 -15.98 16.00 -2.80
N VAL A 335 -16.38 16.21 -4.07
CA VAL A 335 -16.90 15.15 -4.94
C VAL A 335 -15.76 14.20 -5.31
N ARG A 336 -14.61 14.77 -5.68
CA ARG A 336 -13.40 13.98 -5.99
C ARG A 336 -12.88 13.23 -4.77
N GLU A 337 -12.89 13.86 -3.60
CA GLU A 337 -12.50 13.24 -2.33
C GLU A 337 -13.45 12.08 -1.96
N ASN A 338 -14.76 12.30 -2.10
CA ASN A 338 -15.77 11.28 -1.80
C ASN A 338 -15.71 10.10 -2.77
N ALA A 339 -15.36 10.32 -4.04
CA ALA A 339 -15.17 9.23 -5.00
C ALA A 339 -14.02 8.28 -4.62
N GLN A 340 -13.11 8.70 -3.74
CA GLN A 340 -12.00 7.88 -3.26
C GLN A 340 -12.23 7.31 -1.86
N THR A 341 -12.83 8.10 -0.96
CA THR A 341 -12.95 7.77 0.46
C THR A 341 -14.35 7.32 0.89
N TYR A 342 -15.38 7.63 0.09
CA TYR A 342 -16.81 7.38 0.37
C TYR A 342 -17.31 7.93 1.71
N ARG A 343 -16.58 8.86 2.35
CA ARG A 343 -16.91 9.35 3.70
C ARG A 343 -18.02 10.39 3.73
N LEU A 344 -18.25 11.09 2.61
CA LEU A 344 -19.28 12.13 2.45
C LEU A 344 -20.42 11.63 1.55
N GLY A 345 -20.70 10.32 1.60
CA GLY A 345 -21.73 9.70 0.78
C GLY A 345 -23.13 10.16 1.18
N TRP A 346 -23.93 10.57 0.20
CA TRP A 346 -25.33 10.98 0.40
C TRP A 346 -26.16 9.91 1.12
N THR A 347 -25.97 8.63 0.77
CA THR A 347 -26.68 7.51 1.40
C THR A 347 -26.41 7.40 2.89
N GLU A 348 -25.16 7.58 3.34
CA GLU A 348 -24.83 7.56 4.76
C GLU A 348 -25.35 8.80 5.48
N GLN A 349 -25.32 9.96 4.81
CA GLN A 349 -25.89 11.20 5.33
C GLN A 349 -27.41 11.12 5.51
N CYS A 350 -28.11 10.36 4.67
CA CYS A 350 -29.54 10.07 4.84
C CYS A 350 -29.84 9.14 6.03
N LYS A 351 -28.90 8.27 6.42
CA LYS A 351 -29.05 7.37 7.59
C LYS A 351 -28.84 8.13 8.89
N ASP A 352 -27.73 8.86 8.97
CA ASP A 352 -27.38 9.72 10.09
C ASP A 352 -26.46 10.83 9.58
N GLY A 353 -27.01 12.04 9.45
CA GLY A 353 -26.27 13.21 9.00
C GLY A 353 -25.39 13.83 10.08
N THR A 354 -25.60 13.49 11.35
CA THR A 354 -24.90 14.14 12.48
C THR A 354 -23.43 13.73 12.58
N LYS A 355 -23.09 12.53 12.09
CA LYS A 355 -21.73 12.01 12.00
C LYS A 355 -20.94 12.52 10.78
N MET A 356 -21.56 13.33 9.91
CA MET A 356 -20.93 13.80 8.67
C MET A 356 -19.95 14.94 8.94
N GLY A 357 -18.70 14.74 8.53
CA GLY A 357 -17.67 15.78 8.55
C GLY A 357 -17.75 16.73 7.36
N VAL A 358 -16.78 17.65 7.29
CA VAL A 358 -16.57 18.55 6.15
C VAL A 358 -15.53 17.98 5.19
N GLY A 359 -15.45 18.50 3.95
CA GLY A 359 -14.32 18.28 3.03
C GLY A 359 -12.96 18.40 3.72
N MET A 360 -11.94 17.67 3.28
CA MET A 360 -10.62 17.68 3.93
C MET A 360 -9.67 18.63 3.20
N PRO A 361 -9.65 19.93 3.56
CA PRO A 361 -8.76 20.87 2.92
C PRO A 361 -7.29 20.53 3.22
N GLU A 362 -6.44 21.07 2.37
CA GLU A 362 -5.00 21.09 2.60
C GLU A 362 -4.61 22.50 3.05
N TYR A 363 -3.44 22.66 3.64
CA TYR A 363 -3.01 23.92 4.22
C TYR A 363 -1.58 24.24 3.83
N LEU A 364 -1.32 25.50 3.53
CA LEU A 364 0.02 26.06 3.44
C LEU A 364 0.26 26.93 4.68
N LEU A 365 1.05 26.42 5.63
CA LEU A 365 1.46 27.15 6.82
C LEU A 365 2.66 28.04 6.48
N MET A 366 2.59 29.32 6.83
CA MET A 366 3.65 30.28 6.56
C MET A 366 4.34 30.66 7.87
N PHE A 367 5.65 30.47 7.89
CA PHE A 367 6.50 30.82 9.02
C PHE A 367 7.59 31.79 8.57
N ARG A 368 8.08 32.61 9.49
CA ARG A 368 9.17 33.56 9.28
C ARG A 368 10.27 33.29 10.27
N LYS A 369 11.53 33.33 9.82
CA LYS A 369 12.67 33.39 10.76
C LYS A 369 12.73 34.78 11.39
N PRO A 370 12.75 34.89 12.72
CA PRO A 370 12.87 36.18 13.42
C PRO A 370 14.05 37.03 12.95
#